data_AF-A0A1F4VE93-F1
#
_entry.id   AF-A0A1F4VE93-F1
#
_cell.length_a   1.000
_cell.length_b   1.000
_cell.length_c   1.000
_cell.angle_alpha   90.00
_cell.angle_beta   90.00
_cell.angle_gamma   90.00
#
_symmetry.space_group_name_H-M   'P 1'
#
loop_
_entity.id
_entity.type
_entity.pdbx_description
1 polymer ?
#
loop_
_entity_poly.entity_id
_entity_poly.type
_entity_poly.pdbx_seq_one_letter_code
_entity_poly.pdbx_strand_id
1 'polypeptide(L)'
;MKKKSYVNVSFVGDLEMKRLNKKHRGKDYTTDVLSFNINEKLEAGKFYLGDIVINVDQAKRQAKEFGNTYEEEIAELVAHGMLHLQGVHHEDDA
;
A
#
# COMPACT_ATOMS: atom_id res chain seq x y z
N MET A 1 0.51 -24.27 10.98
CA MET A 1 1.77 -24.34 10.21
C MET A 1 2.10 -22.94 9.71
N LYS A 2 3.24 -22.35 10.08
CA LYS A 2 3.62 -20.99 9.62
C LYS A 2 3.93 -21.06 8.12
N LYS A 3 3.18 -20.35 7.28
CA LYS A 3 3.49 -20.17 5.85
C LYS A 3 4.53 -19.06 5.72
N LYS A 4 5.56 -19.26 4.91
CA LYS A 4 6.49 -18.17 4.56
C LYS A 4 5.80 -17.30 3.51
N SER A 5 5.44 -16.09 3.91
CA SER A 5 4.78 -15.12 3.04
C SER A 5 5.71 -13.97 2.69
N TYR A 6 5.53 -13.43 1.49
CA TYR A 6 6.29 -12.30 0.95
C TYR A 6 5.30 -11.19 0.59
N VAL A 7 5.70 -9.96 0.88
CA VAL A 7 5.03 -8.73 0.49
C VAL A 7 6.12 -7.82 -0.06
N ASN A 8 5.84 -7.16 -1.17
CA ASN A 8 6.72 -6.11 -1.68
C ASN A 8 6.18 -4.74 -1.25
N VAL A 9 7.06 -3.88 -0.77
CA VAL A 9 6.71 -2.50 -0.39
C VAL A 9 7.53 -1.56 -1.25
N SER A 10 6.85 -0.77 -2.06
CA SER A 10 7.47 0.17 -3.01
C SER A 10 7.15 1.60 -2.62
N PHE A 11 8.16 2.47 -2.68
CA PHE A 11 8.02 3.90 -2.38
C PHE A 11 8.09 4.70 -3.68
N VAL A 12 7.09 5.53 -3.92
CA VAL A 12 6.95 6.34 -5.14
C VAL A 12 6.55 7.77 -4.80
N GLY A 13 6.74 8.70 -5.73
CA GLY A 13 6.22 10.07 -5.61
C GLY A 13 4.83 10.24 -6.25
N ASP A 14 4.29 11.45 -6.14
CA ASP A 14 2.92 11.78 -6.57
C ASP A 14 2.61 11.44 -8.03
N LEU A 15 3.54 11.72 -8.96
CA LEU A 15 3.34 11.50 -10.39
C LEU A 15 3.13 10.01 -10.70
N GLU A 16 3.95 9.16 -10.11
CA GLU A 16 3.86 7.72 -10.30
C GLU A 16 2.64 7.15 -9.58
N MET A 17 2.36 7.61 -8.37
CA MET A 17 1.16 7.19 -7.64
C MET A 17 -0.12 7.52 -8.41
N LYS A 18 -0.25 8.75 -8.92
CA LYS A 18 -1.37 9.16 -9.77
C LYS A 18 -1.49 8.29 -11.02
N ARG A 19 -0.36 7.98 -11.68
CA ARG A 19 -0.34 7.09 -12.85
C ARG A 19 -0.86 5.70 -12.52
N LEU A 20 -0.42 5.12 -11.39
CA LEU A 20 -0.87 3.81 -10.92
C LEU A 20 -2.36 3.83 -10.54
N ASN A 21 -2.81 4.86 -9.82
CA ASN A 21 -4.20 5.01 -9.39
C ASN A 21 -5.14 5.12 -10.61
N LYS A 22 -4.75 5.91 -11.61
CA LYS A 22 -5.48 5.99 -12.88
C LYS A 22 -5.51 4.67 -13.62
N LYS A 23 -4.36 4.00 -13.73
CA LYS A 23 -4.23 2.72 -14.47
C LYS A 23 -5.05 1.60 -13.84
N HIS A 24 -5.06 1.49 -12.51
CA HIS A 24 -5.61 0.33 -11.82
C HIS A 24 -6.97 0.57 -11.17
N ARG A 25 -7.33 1.83 -10.85
CA ARG A 25 -8.62 2.20 -10.25
C ARG A 25 -9.45 3.17 -11.10
N GLY A 26 -8.91 3.66 -12.24
CA GLY A 26 -9.58 4.67 -13.07
C GLY A 26 -9.62 6.07 -12.44
N LYS A 27 -8.91 6.29 -11.32
CA LYS A 27 -8.95 7.52 -10.52
C LYS A 27 -7.78 8.45 -10.90
N ASP A 28 -8.08 9.58 -11.55
CA ASP A 28 -7.07 10.51 -12.07
C ASP A 28 -6.55 11.52 -11.02
N TYR A 29 -6.20 11.03 -9.83
CA TYR A 29 -5.63 11.80 -8.73
C TYR A 29 -4.65 10.93 -7.90
N THR A 30 -3.76 11.57 -7.15
CA THR A 30 -2.80 10.86 -6.28
C THR A 30 -3.48 10.34 -5.02
N THR A 31 -2.95 9.28 -4.42
CA THR A 31 -3.40 8.77 -3.11
C THR A 31 -2.18 8.57 -2.21
N ASP A 32 -2.38 8.20 -0.97
CA ASP A 32 -1.33 7.85 0.00
C ASP A 32 -0.80 6.42 -0.19
N VAL A 33 -1.69 5.44 -0.36
CA VAL A 33 -1.33 4.03 -0.52
C VAL A 33 -2.20 3.32 -1.57
N LEU A 34 -1.60 2.39 -2.31
CA LEU A 34 -2.29 1.39 -3.12
C LEU A 34 -1.85 -0.01 -2.69
N SER A 35 -2.81 -0.92 -2.58
CA SER A 35 -2.54 -2.33 -2.25
C SER A 35 -3.04 -3.23 -3.36
N PHE A 36 -2.17 -4.09 -3.88
CA PHE A 36 -2.46 -5.02 -4.96
C PHE A 36 -2.44 -6.44 -4.43
N ASN A 37 -3.63 -7.01 -4.22
CA ASN A 37 -3.76 -8.37 -3.72
C ASN A 37 -3.51 -9.39 -4.85
N ILE A 38 -2.45 -10.20 -4.72
CA ILE A 38 -2.01 -11.16 -5.74
C ILE A 38 -2.26 -12.61 -5.29
N ASN A 39 -2.04 -12.93 -4.01
CA ASN A 39 -2.27 -14.27 -3.43
C ASN A 39 -1.66 -15.44 -4.23
N GLU A 40 -0.45 -15.27 -4.76
CA GLU A 40 0.20 -16.29 -5.57
C GLU A 40 0.92 -17.33 -4.69
N LYS A 41 0.74 -18.61 -5.03
CA LYS A 41 1.46 -19.71 -4.40
C LYS A 41 2.77 -19.97 -5.15
N LEU A 42 3.88 -19.76 -4.47
CA LEU A 42 5.22 -19.99 -5.00
C LEU A 42 5.71 -21.40 -4.64
N GLU A 43 6.84 -21.79 -5.23
CA GLU A 43 7.52 -23.04 -4.92
C GLU A 43 7.88 -23.15 -3.42
N ALA A 44 8.07 -24.40 -2.96
CA ALA A 44 8.46 -24.72 -1.58
C ALA A 44 7.48 -24.18 -0.50
N GLY A 45 6.20 -24.03 -0.83
CA GLY A 45 5.17 -23.62 0.14
C GLY A 45 5.25 -22.15 0.56
N LYS A 46 5.93 -21.32 -0.23
CA LYS A 46 5.99 -19.87 -0.09
C LYS A 46 4.74 -19.22 -0.70
N PHE A 47 4.34 -18.06 -0.19
CA PHE A 47 3.18 -17.31 -0.70
C PHE A 47 3.58 -15.87 -0.96
N TYR A 48 3.19 -15.33 -2.11
CA TYR A 48 3.30 -13.91 -2.40
C TYR A 48 1.92 -13.27 -2.20
N LEU A 49 1.79 -12.42 -1.17
CA LEU A 49 0.51 -11.80 -0.83
C LEU A 49 0.18 -10.67 -1.79
N GLY A 50 1.18 -9.87 -2.17
CA GLY A 50 0.97 -8.75 -3.08
C GLY A 50 1.97 -7.63 -2.90
N ASP A 51 1.60 -6.49 -3.48
CA ASP A 51 2.35 -5.24 -3.46
C ASP A 51 1.63 -4.19 -2.61
N ILE A 52 2.39 -3.45 -1.81
CA ILE A 52 1.98 -2.20 -1.18
C ILE A 52 2.81 -1.09 -1.82
N VAL A 53 2.15 -0.09 -2.40
CA VAL A 53 2.81 1.07 -2.99
C VAL A 53 2.46 2.30 -2.14
N ILE A 54 3.48 2.98 -1.63
CA ILE A 54 3.35 4.13 -0.74
C ILE A 54 3.82 5.39 -1.46
N ASN A 55 3.01 6.43 -1.39
CA ASN A 55 3.35 7.74 -1.87
C ASN A 55 4.07 8.55 -0.79
N VAL A 56 5.39 8.71 -0.94
CA VAL A 56 6.22 9.42 0.04
C VAL A 56 5.94 10.92 0.08
N ASP A 57 5.42 11.50 -1.00
CA ASP A 57 5.07 12.91 -1.05
C ASP A 57 3.75 13.16 -0.30
N GLN A 58 2.78 12.24 -0.40
CA GLN A 58 1.57 12.31 0.42
C GLN A 58 1.85 12.06 1.88
N ALA A 59 2.62 11.02 2.21
CA ALA A 59 2.97 10.71 3.59
C ALA A 59 3.63 11.91 4.31
N LYS A 60 4.47 12.69 3.61
CA LYS A 60 5.03 13.94 4.18
C LYS A 60 3.97 15.01 4.47
N ARG A 61 2.95 15.12 3.61
CA ARG A 61 1.84 16.07 3.81
C ARG A 61 0.95 15.63 4.97
N GLN A 62 0.59 14.35 5.00
CA GLN A 62 -0.21 13.74 6.08
C GLN A 62 0.49 13.81 7.43
N ALA A 63 1.78 13.46 7.49
CA ALA A 63 2.57 13.59 8.73
C ALA A 63 2.50 15.01 9.32
N LYS A 64 2.67 16.03 8.46
CA LYS A 64 2.54 17.43 8.88
C LYS A 64 1.10 17.80 9.29
N GLU A 65 0.10 17.31 8.56
CA GLU A 65 -1.31 17.59 8.81
C GLU A 65 -1.82 16.98 10.12
N PHE A 66 -1.44 15.73 10.38
CA PHE A 66 -1.87 14.97 11.55
C PHE A 66 -0.96 15.15 12.77
N GLY A 67 0.19 15.81 12.61
CA GLY A 67 1.16 16.01 13.68
C GLY A 67 1.99 14.76 14.01
N ASN A 68 2.02 13.79 13.09
CA ASN A 68 2.84 12.60 13.16
C ASN A 68 4.27 12.90 12.68
N THR A 69 5.23 12.06 13.08
CA THR A 69 6.51 11.98 12.37
C THR A 69 6.32 11.33 10.99
N TYR A 70 7.26 11.58 10.07
CA TYR A 70 7.21 10.96 8.75
C TYR A 70 7.32 9.43 8.84
N GLU A 71 8.13 8.93 9.77
CA GLU A 71 8.32 7.50 10.03
C GLU A 71 7.04 6.83 10.57
N GLU A 72 6.31 7.51 11.46
CA GLU A 72 5.01 7.04 11.96
C GLU A 72 3.99 6.95 10.82
N GLU A 73 3.87 7.98 9.99
CA GLU A 73 2.95 7.97 8.85
C GLU A 73 3.27 6.84 7.86
N ILE A 74 4.55 6.62 7.55
CA ILE A 74 4.95 5.50 6.69
C ILE A 74 4.60 4.16 7.34
N ALA A 75 4.81 4.00 8.64
CA ALA A 75 4.47 2.77 9.36
C ALA A 75 2.95 2.51 9.35
N GLU A 76 2.14 3.56 9.55
CA GLU A 76 0.68 3.49 9.44
C GLU A 76 0.24 3.08 8.05
N LEU A 77 0.78 3.69 6.98
CA LEU A 77 0.44 3.35 5.60
C LEU A 77 0.85 1.91 5.23
N VAL A 78 2.00 1.42 5.70
CA VAL A 78 2.38 0.01 5.53
C VAL A 78 1.40 -0.91 6.27
N ALA A 79 1.04 -0.59 7.51
CA ALA A 79 0.10 -1.39 8.29
C ALA A 79 -1.29 -1.41 7.63
N HIS A 80 -1.76 -0.25 7.17
CA HIS A 80 -3.00 -0.10 6.42
C HIS A 80 -2.99 -0.94 5.14
N GLY A 81 -1.93 -0.84 4.33
CA GLY A 81 -1.80 -1.63 3.11
C GLY A 81 -1.77 -3.14 3.39
N MET A 82 -1.15 -3.56 4.51
CA MET A 82 -1.15 -4.95 4.93
C MET A 82 -2.55 -5.46 5.28
N LEU A 83 -3.39 -4.64 5.93
CA LEU A 83 -4.78 -4.98 6.23
C LEU A 83 -5.59 -5.20 4.94
N HIS A 84 -5.41 -4.36 3.92
CA HIS A 84 -6.03 -4.58 2.61
C HIS A 84 -5.57 -5.86 1.92
N LEU A 85 -4.27 -6.20 1.99
CA LEU A 85 -3.78 -7.48 1.46
C LEU A 85 -4.41 -8.69 2.17
N GLN A 86 -4.85 -8.53 3.42
CA GLN A 86 -5.58 -9.55 4.18
C GLN A 86 -7.10 -9.55 3.92
N GLY A 87 -7.60 -8.68 3.06
CA GLY A 87 -9.03 -8.57 2.74
C GLY A 87 -9.83 -7.78 3.76
N VAL A 88 -9.17 -7.02 4.64
CA VAL A 88 -9.81 -6.04 5.52
C VAL A 88 -9.93 -4.73 4.75
N HIS A 89 -11.17 -4.31 4.48
CA HIS A 89 -11.50 -3.11 3.74
C HIS A 89 -12.30 -2.14 4.62
N HIS A 90 -12.09 -0.84 4.44
CA HIS A 90 -12.92 0.22 5.01
C HIS A 90 -13.96 0.69 3.98
N GLU A 91 -15.06 1.30 4.45
CA GLU A 91 -16.17 1.77 3.59
C GLU A 91 -15.74 2.83 2.56
N ASP A 92 -14.65 3.56 2.83
CA ASP A 92 -14.09 4.62 1.96
C ASP A 92 -13.12 4.09 0.88
N ASP A 93 -12.88 2.77 0.81
CA ASP A 93 -11.95 2.16 -0.14
C ASP A 93 -12.46 2.08 -1.59
N ALA A 94 -13.71 2.49 -1.86
CA ALA A 94 -14.35 2.43 -3.18
C ALA A 94 -13.84 3.53 -4.12
#